data_AF-A0A954IP56-F1
#
_entry.id   AF-A0A954IP56-F1
#
_cell.length_a   1.000
_cell.length_b   1.000
_cell.length_c   1.000
_cell.angle_alpha   90.00
_cell.angle_beta   90.00
_cell.angle_gamma   90.00
#
_symmetry.space_group_name_H-M   'P 1'
#
loop_
_entity.id
_entity.type
_entity.pdbx_description
1 polymer ?
#
loop_
_entity_poly.entity_id
_entity_poly.type
_entity_poly.pdbx_seq_one_letter_code
_entity_poly.pdbx_strand_id
1 'polypeptide(L)'
;MPRPTKSSSPPKETYVEGGLFSLMQVAVALLVAARWFIPPESAVFGETLWIVQLWLGIVLLWVWDAYRRNDYRVRIDALDLGVGMVVFGHIISAIPVLRGQGDQRAALNLLWEWVGLGVSFFLLRQLLRTRKDYQRLIGILVAAAVMLVGYGVWQHYVELPNIVKKYDRVMKELDEQVVNPNLSMAQARELQQELVELGVPTNPVTRTLWENRLRSTEPFATFALANT
;
A
#
# COMPACT_ATOMS: atom_id res chain seq x y z
N MET A 1 65.91 -18.13 -26.09
CA MET A 1 65.29 -17.63 -24.85
C MET A 1 63.91 -17.04 -25.18
N PRO A 2 62.79 -17.63 -24.71
CA PRO A 2 61.47 -17.08 -25.00
C PRO A 2 61.10 -15.97 -24.01
N ARG A 3 60.48 -14.88 -24.50
CA ARG A 3 59.92 -13.80 -23.68
C ARG A 3 58.71 -14.32 -22.88
N PRO A 4 58.57 -13.98 -21.59
CA PRO A 4 57.36 -14.29 -20.85
C PRO A 4 56.21 -13.38 -21.31
N THR A 5 55.13 -13.97 -21.80
CA THR A 5 53.85 -13.30 -22.03
C THR A 5 53.15 -13.10 -20.68
N LYS A 6 53.05 -11.84 -20.23
CA LYS A 6 52.17 -11.47 -19.12
C LYS A 6 50.72 -11.70 -19.56
N SER A 7 50.14 -12.81 -19.13
CA SER A 7 48.69 -12.99 -19.08
C SER A 7 48.11 -12.01 -18.06
N SER A 8 47.67 -10.86 -18.53
CA SER A 8 46.85 -9.94 -17.73
C SER A 8 45.40 -10.39 -17.84
N SER A 9 44.99 -11.31 -16.97
CA SER A 9 43.57 -11.46 -16.65
C SER A 9 43.03 -10.11 -16.18
N PRO A 10 41.92 -9.59 -16.75
CA PRO A 10 41.35 -8.34 -16.28
C PRO A 10 40.95 -8.51 -14.80
N PRO A 11 41.13 -7.47 -13.96
CA PRO A 11 40.66 -7.53 -12.59
C PRO A 11 39.15 -7.75 -12.64
N LYS A 12 38.68 -8.85 -12.05
CA LYS A 12 37.27 -8.98 -11.69
C LYS A 12 37.03 -7.94 -10.59
N GLU A 13 36.66 -6.73 -10.98
CA GLU A 13 36.00 -5.79 -10.09
C GLU A 13 34.66 -6.41 -9.69
N THR A 14 34.70 -7.26 -8.68
CA THR A 14 33.53 -7.51 -7.86
C THR A 14 33.24 -6.20 -7.14
N TYR A 15 32.48 -5.31 -7.79
CA TYR A 15 31.79 -4.23 -7.12
C TYR A 15 30.92 -4.89 -6.04
N VAL A 16 31.44 -4.93 -4.81
CA VAL A 16 30.59 -5.14 -3.65
C VAL A 16 29.72 -3.89 -3.62
N GLU A 17 28.52 -3.98 -4.19
CA GLU A 17 27.53 -2.92 -4.07
C GLU A 17 27.42 -2.58 -2.58
N GLY A 18 27.84 -1.38 -2.20
CA GLY A 18 27.89 -0.98 -0.79
C GLY A 18 26.54 -1.23 -0.11
N GLY A 19 26.56 -1.68 1.15
CA GLY A 19 25.35 -2.14 1.85
C GLY A 19 24.18 -1.15 1.83
N LEU A 20 24.44 0.15 1.69
CA LEU A 20 23.42 1.18 1.51
C LEU A 20 22.60 1.01 0.22
N PHE A 21 23.24 0.64 -0.89
CA PHE A 21 22.55 0.45 -2.18
C PHE A 21 21.60 -0.75 -2.12
N SER A 22 22.07 -1.88 -1.61
CA SER A 22 21.21 -3.06 -1.41
C SER A 22 20.09 -2.80 -0.39
N LEU A 23 20.35 -2.02 0.67
CA LEU A 23 19.32 -1.59 1.61
C LEU A 23 18.24 -0.76 0.93
N MET A 24 18.61 0.20 0.08
CA MET A 24 17.65 0.99 -0.71
C MET A 24 16.83 0.10 -1.64
N GLN A 25 17.45 -0.87 -2.34
CA GLN A 25 16.72 -1.81 -3.20
C GLN A 25 15.67 -2.63 -2.42
N VAL A 26 16.03 -3.13 -1.23
CA VAL A 26 15.09 -3.86 -0.37
C VAL A 26 13.98 -2.94 0.12
N ALA A 27 14.31 -1.72 0.57
CA ALA A 27 13.32 -0.74 1.01
C ALA A 27 12.32 -0.40 -0.09
N VAL A 28 12.80 -0.14 -1.32
CA VAL A 28 11.94 0.07 -2.50
C VAL A 28 11.03 -1.13 -2.74
N ALA A 29 11.56 -2.35 -2.71
CA ALA A 29 10.74 -3.54 -2.92
C ALA A 29 9.66 -3.73 -1.84
N LEU A 30 9.99 -3.44 -0.59
CA LEU A 30 9.04 -3.46 0.53
C LEU A 30 7.96 -2.39 0.40
N LEU A 31 8.31 -1.17 -0.04
CA LEU A 31 7.32 -0.11 -0.27
C LEU A 31 6.38 -0.42 -1.44
N VAL A 32 6.90 -1.00 -2.52
CA VAL A 32 6.05 -1.49 -3.61
C VAL A 32 5.11 -2.57 -3.11
N ALA A 33 5.62 -3.55 -2.34
CA ALA A 33 4.79 -4.59 -1.75
C ALA A 33 3.73 -4.02 -0.79
N ALA A 34 4.12 -3.09 0.10
CA ALA A 34 3.22 -2.44 1.06
C ALA A 34 2.02 -1.76 0.38
N ARG A 35 2.22 -1.22 -0.84
CA ARG A 35 1.13 -0.61 -1.60
C ARG A 35 0.00 -1.58 -1.95
N TRP A 36 0.29 -2.88 -2.06
CA TRP A 36 -0.74 -3.91 -2.30
C TRP A 36 -1.58 -4.25 -1.07
N PHE A 37 -1.14 -3.86 0.13
CA PHE A 37 -1.85 -4.12 1.38
C PHE A 37 -2.74 -2.93 1.80
N ILE A 38 -2.68 -1.80 1.09
CA ILE A 38 -3.33 -0.56 1.51
C ILE A 38 -4.24 -0.03 0.39
N PRO A 39 -5.55 0.14 0.65
CA PRO A 39 -6.50 0.61 -0.36
C PRO A 39 -6.10 1.96 -0.96
N PRO A 40 -6.12 2.13 -2.29
CA PRO A 40 -5.75 3.40 -2.91
C PRO A 40 -6.70 4.55 -2.59
N GLU A 41 -7.95 4.29 -2.23
CA GLU A 41 -8.99 5.29 -1.96
C GLU A 41 -8.78 6.02 -0.63
N SER A 42 -8.05 5.38 0.30
CA SER A 42 -7.57 6.01 1.54
C SER A 42 -6.62 7.20 1.30
N ALA A 43 -6.07 7.30 0.08
CA ALA A 43 -5.22 8.42 -0.35
C ALA A 43 -5.92 9.77 -0.24
N VAL A 44 -7.24 9.82 -0.49
CA VAL A 44 -8.02 11.06 -0.39
C VAL A 44 -7.97 11.62 1.03
N PHE A 45 -7.98 10.74 2.04
CA PHE A 45 -7.89 11.10 3.46
C PHE A 45 -6.46 11.33 3.95
N GLY A 46 -5.45 10.97 3.13
CA GLY A 46 -4.03 11.14 3.42
C GLY A 46 -3.41 10.00 4.22
N GLU A 47 -4.11 8.87 4.37
CA GLU A 47 -3.65 7.72 5.16
C GLU A 47 -2.42 7.04 4.54
N THR A 48 -2.19 7.20 3.24
CA THR A 48 -1.05 6.63 2.49
C THR A 48 0.15 7.56 2.39
N LEU A 49 0.07 8.80 2.90
CA LEU A 49 1.14 9.80 2.76
C LEU A 49 2.46 9.40 3.43
N TRP A 50 2.43 8.55 4.45
CA TRP A 50 3.65 8.02 5.04
C TRP A 50 4.47 7.21 4.04
N ILE A 51 3.84 6.53 3.07
CA ILE A 51 4.51 5.82 1.98
C ILE A 51 5.23 6.84 1.08
N VAL A 52 4.57 7.94 0.74
CA VAL A 52 5.15 9.05 -0.04
C VAL A 52 6.37 9.63 0.69
N GLN A 53 6.27 9.86 2.01
CA GLN A 53 7.40 10.36 2.81
C GLN A 53 8.60 9.40 2.78
N LEU A 54 8.36 8.09 2.86
CA LEU A 54 9.42 7.09 2.76
C LEU A 54 10.06 7.06 1.36
N TRP A 55 9.27 7.21 0.29
CA TRP A 55 9.79 7.37 -1.07
C TRP A 55 10.71 8.58 -1.19
N LEU A 56 10.28 9.74 -0.68
CA LEU A 56 11.09 10.95 -0.67
C LEU A 56 12.37 10.76 0.16
N GLY A 57 12.28 10.08 1.30
CA GLY A 57 13.44 9.71 2.11
C GLY A 57 14.46 8.86 1.35
N ILE A 58 14.00 7.87 0.58
CA ILE A 58 14.87 7.03 -0.25
C ILE A 58 15.52 7.85 -1.38
N VAL A 59 14.80 8.80 -2.00
CA VAL A 59 15.42 9.72 -2.97
C VAL A 59 16.54 10.52 -2.33
N LEU A 60 16.33 11.07 -1.12
CA LEU A 60 17.38 11.81 -0.43
C LEU A 60 18.60 10.94 -0.14
N LEU A 61 18.40 9.69 0.28
CA LEU A 61 19.48 8.72 0.48
C LEU A 61 20.20 8.39 -0.85
N TRP A 62 19.45 8.25 -1.94
CA TRP A 62 20.01 8.00 -3.26
C TRP A 62 20.85 9.18 -3.77
N VAL A 63 20.34 10.41 -3.65
CA VAL A 63 21.09 11.64 -3.99
C VAL A 63 22.35 11.74 -3.14
N TRP A 64 22.24 11.44 -1.84
CA TRP A 64 23.39 11.44 -0.92
C TRP A 64 24.45 10.40 -1.28
N ASP A 65 24.04 9.18 -1.67
CA ASP A 65 24.96 8.13 -2.14
C ASP A 65 25.63 8.53 -3.48
N ALA A 66 24.85 9.09 -4.42
CA ALA A 66 25.36 9.61 -5.68
C ALA A 66 26.39 10.73 -5.46
N TYR A 67 26.11 11.66 -4.54
CA TYR A 67 27.02 12.72 -4.15
C TYR A 67 28.30 12.17 -3.53
N ARG A 68 28.21 11.23 -2.58
CA ARG A 68 29.38 10.61 -1.94
C ARG A 68 30.27 9.82 -2.90
N ARG A 69 29.68 9.20 -3.93
CA ARG A 69 30.41 8.43 -4.95
C ARG A 69 30.84 9.26 -6.15
N ASN A 70 30.37 10.51 -6.24
CA ASN A 70 30.54 11.38 -7.39
C ASN A 70 30.03 10.74 -8.71
N ASP A 71 28.97 9.94 -8.62
CA ASP A 71 28.35 9.23 -9.75
C ASP A 71 26.90 9.70 -9.93
N TYR A 72 26.71 10.64 -10.85
CA TYR A 72 25.42 11.26 -11.16
C TYR A 72 24.75 10.67 -12.40
N ARG A 73 25.05 9.41 -12.75
CA ARG A 73 24.45 8.75 -13.90
C ARG A 73 22.96 8.50 -13.66
N VAL A 74 22.13 9.31 -14.30
CA VAL A 74 20.67 9.13 -14.36
C VAL A 74 20.28 8.49 -15.67
N ARG A 75 19.46 7.43 -15.61
CA ARG A 75 18.85 6.83 -16.80
C ARG A 75 17.54 7.54 -17.10
N ILE A 76 17.44 8.15 -18.27
CA ILE A 76 16.24 8.81 -18.77
C ILE A 76 16.04 8.36 -20.22
N ASP A 77 14.86 7.87 -20.54
CA ASP A 77 14.41 7.57 -21.89
C ASP A 77 13.00 8.16 -22.17
N ALA A 78 12.42 7.82 -23.32
CA ALA A 78 11.10 8.33 -23.71
C ALA A 78 9.97 7.85 -22.78
N LEU A 79 10.11 6.69 -22.13
CA LEU A 79 9.16 6.19 -21.14
C LEU A 79 9.23 7.07 -19.88
N ASP A 80 10.43 7.41 -19.43
CA ASP A 80 10.63 8.31 -18.29
C ASP A 80 9.97 9.68 -18.56
N LEU A 81 10.07 10.20 -19.80
CA LEU A 81 9.41 11.43 -20.21
C LEU A 81 7.88 11.30 -20.25
N GLY A 82 7.35 10.19 -20.79
CA GLY A 82 5.91 9.93 -20.82
C GLY A 82 5.28 9.83 -19.43
N VAL A 83 5.92 9.09 -18.51
CA VAL A 83 5.50 9.00 -17.11
C VAL A 83 5.61 10.38 -16.44
N GLY A 84 6.70 11.11 -16.69
CA GLY A 84 6.89 12.47 -16.20
C GLY A 84 5.77 13.42 -16.63
N MET A 85 5.33 13.37 -17.89
CA MET A 85 4.22 14.18 -18.39
C MET A 85 2.90 13.87 -17.67
N VAL A 86 2.60 12.58 -17.43
CA VAL A 86 1.38 12.18 -16.69
C VAL A 86 1.41 12.72 -15.27
N VAL A 87 2.52 12.49 -14.55
CA VAL A 87 2.69 12.96 -13.17
C VAL A 87 2.60 14.50 -13.11
N PHE A 88 3.29 15.19 -14.00
CA PHE A 88 3.29 16.65 -14.04
C PHE A 88 1.91 17.21 -14.41
N GLY A 89 1.19 16.56 -15.33
CA GLY A 89 -0.20 16.89 -15.65
C GLY A 89 -1.12 16.80 -14.43
N HIS A 90 -0.99 15.74 -13.63
CA HIS A 90 -1.74 15.60 -12.39
C HIS A 90 -1.38 16.67 -11.35
N ILE A 91 -0.10 16.99 -11.18
CA ILE A 91 0.33 18.06 -10.27
C ILE A 91 -0.25 19.42 -10.71
N ILE A 92 -0.21 19.74 -12.01
CA ILE A 92 -0.81 20.97 -12.54
C ILE A 92 -2.32 20.98 -12.33
N SER A 93 -3.00 19.84 -12.53
CA SER A 93 -4.45 19.74 -12.40
C SER A 93 -4.97 20.06 -10.99
N ALA A 94 -4.13 19.93 -9.96
CA ALA A 94 -4.47 20.28 -8.59
C ALA A 94 -4.42 21.80 -8.32
N ILE A 95 -3.69 22.57 -9.12
CA ILE A 95 -3.48 24.02 -8.89
C ILE A 95 -4.81 24.81 -8.85
N PRO A 96 -5.79 24.61 -9.76
CA PRO A 96 -7.08 25.31 -9.69
C PRO A 96 -7.87 25.00 -8.42
N VAL A 97 -7.85 23.73 -7.98
CA VAL A 97 -8.57 23.29 -6.76
C VAL A 97 -7.95 23.92 -5.51
N LEU A 98 -6.62 23.95 -5.46
CA LEU A 98 -5.87 24.59 -4.37
C LEU A 98 -6.06 26.12 -4.31
N ARG A 99 -6.50 26.76 -5.40
CA ARG A 99 -6.67 28.23 -5.50
C ARG A 99 -8.09 28.73 -5.28
N GLY A 100 -9.11 27.86 -5.21
CA GLY A 100 -10.48 28.35 -5.21
C GLY A 100 -11.52 27.36 -4.72
N GLN A 101 -11.91 26.40 -5.56
CA GLN A 101 -13.11 25.59 -5.36
C GLN A 101 -12.79 24.10 -5.28
N GLY A 102 -13.32 23.43 -4.26
CA GLY A 102 -13.19 21.99 -4.03
C GLY A 102 -12.55 21.64 -2.69
N ASP A 103 -12.39 20.35 -2.43
CA ASP A 103 -11.69 19.87 -1.24
C ASP A 103 -10.17 20.03 -1.43
N GLN A 104 -9.63 21.10 -0.86
CA GLN A 104 -8.20 21.41 -0.93
C GLN A 104 -7.33 20.36 -0.25
N ARG A 105 -7.83 19.73 0.82
CA ARG A 105 -7.06 18.72 1.56
C ARG A 105 -6.95 17.45 0.73
N ALA A 106 -8.06 16.99 0.17
CA ALA A 106 -8.06 15.87 -0.77
C ALA A 106 -7.14 16.14 -1.97
N ALA A 107 -7.22 17.34 -2.55
CA ALA A 107 -6.37 17.72 -3.68
C ALA A 107 -4.88 17.72 -3.32
N LEU A 108 -4.52 18.23 -2.14
CA LEU A 108 -3.13 18.25 -1.67
C LEU A 108 -2.62 16.83 -1.41
N ASN A 109 -3.43 15.98 -0.77
CA ASN A 109 -3.08 14.59 -0.52
C ASN A 109 -2.81 13.85 -1.83
N LEU A 110 -3.74 13.94 -2.79
CA LEU A 110 -3.58 13.30 -4.10
C LEU A 110 -2.41 13.88 -4.90
N LEU A 111 -2.14 15.18 -4.81
CA LEU A 111 -0.94 15.78 -5.43
C LEU A 111 0.33 15.10 -4.93
N TRP A 112 0.48 14.93 -3.62
CA TRP A 112 1.63 14.26 -3.04
C TRP A 112 1.70 12.78 -3.41
N GLU A 113 0.57 12.10 -3.54
CA GLU A 113 0.53 10.72 -4.04
C GLU A 113 1.06 10.62 -5.47
N TRP A 114 0.68 11.55 -6.35
CA TRP A 114 1.23 11.59 -7.72
C TRP A 114 2.73 11.88 -7.74
N VAL A 115 3.21 12.77 -6.86
CA VAL A 115 4.65 12.99 -6.66
C VAL A 115 5.33 11.69 -6.19
N GLY A 116 4.75 11.00 -5.21
CA GLY A 116 5.24 9.73 -4.70
C GLY A 116 5.30 8.64 -5.77
N LEU A 117 4.28 8.55 -6.64
CA LEU A 117 4.25 7.63 -7.78
C LEU A 117 5.38 7.93 -8.76
N GLY A 118 5.55 9.19 -9.17
CA GLY A 118 6.64 9.60 -10.05
C GLY A 118 8.02 9.28 -9.46
N VAL A 119 8.20 9.55 -8.17
CA VAL A 119 9.42 9.22 -7.43
C VAL A 119 9.66 7.72 -7.36
N SER A 120 8.64 6.91 -7.06
CA SER A 120 8.76 5.46 -6.98
C SER A 120 9.19 4.86 -8.31
N PHE A 121 8.61 5.33 -9.41
CA PHE A 121 8.97 4.93 -10.76
C PHE A 121 10.43 5.29 -11.06
N PHE A 122 10.83 6.53 -10.78
CA PHE A 122 12.21 6.99 -10.93
C PHE A 122 13.20 6.11 -10.15
N LEU A 123 12.92 5.84 -8.88
CA LEU A 123 13.80 5.02 -8.04
C LEU A 123 13.89 3.57 -8.52
N LEU A 124 12.78 2.96 -8.94
CA LEU A 124 12.79 1.63 -9.54
C LEU A 124 13.73 1.58 -10.76
N ARG A 125 13.68 2.61 -11.61
CA ARG A 125 14.53 2.75 -12.80
C ARG A 125 16.01 2.93 -12.46
N GLN A 126 16.32 3.73 -11.45
CA GLN A 126 17.72 3.97 -11.06
C GLN A 126 18.34 2.83 -10.25
N LEU A 127 17.56 2.12 -9.44
CA LEU A 127 18.04 1.10 -8.50
C LEU A 127 17.98 -0.34 -9.06
N LEU A 128 17.00 -0.67 -9.92
CA LEU A 128 16.88 -2.01 -10.50
C LEU A 128 17.62 -2.06 -11.85
N ARG A 129 18.92 -2.35 -11.77
CA ARG A 129 19.83 -2.22 -12.92
C ARG A 129 20.06 -3.54 -13.63
N THR A 130 19.94 -4.65 -12.93
CA THR A 130 20.29 -5.99 -13.41
C THR A 130 19.09 -6.92 -13.37
N ARG A 131 19.13 -8.00 -14.18
CA ARG A 131 18.11 -9.06 -14.15
C ARG A 131 17.92 -9.65 -12.75
N LYS A 132 18.99 -9.72 -11.94
CA LYS A 132 18.93 -10.23 -10.57
C LYS A 132 18.11 -9.30 -9.67
N ASP A 133 18.19 -7.98 -9.86
CA ASP A 133 17.42 -7.01 -9.07
C ASP A 133 15.92 -7.15 -9.35
N TYR A 134 15.54 -7.28 -10.63
CA TYR A 134 14.15 -7.54 -11.01
C TYR A 134 13.65 -8.88 -10.47
N GLN A 135 14.46 -9.94 -10.51
CA GLN A 135 14.10 -11.23 -9.93
C GLN A 135 13.87 -11.14 -8.42
N ARG A 136 14.68 -10.37 -7.69
CA ARG A 136 14.48 -10.13 -6.25
C ARG A 136 13.18 -9.38 -5.98
N LEU A 137 12.89 -8.31 -6.73
CA LEU A 137 11.64 -7.57 -6.62
C LEU A 137 10.44 -8.50 -6.87
N ILE A 138 10.45 -9.26 -7.97
CA ILE A 138 9.38 -10.21 -8.31
C ILE A 138 9.22 -11.25 -7.21
N GLY A 139 10.32 -11.78 -6.66
CA GLY A 139 10.26 -12.73 -5.54
C GLY A 139 9.55 -12.16 -4.31
N ILE A 140 9.82 -10.89 -3.96
CA ILE A 140 9.15 -10.20 -2.86
C ILE A 140 7.66 -9.98 -3.17
N LEU A 141 7.32 -9.59 -4.39
CA LEU A 141 5.92 -9.40 -4.80
C LEU A 141 5.13 -10.71 -4.82
N VAL A 142 5.74 -11.81 -5.28
CA VAL A 142 5.14 -13.15 -5.23
C VAL A 142 4.92 -13.58 -3.79
N ALA A 143 5.90 -13.36 -2.89
CA ALA A 143 5.74 -13.66 -1.48
C ALA A 143 4.59 -12.85 -0.85
N ALA A 144 4.49 -11.55 -1.14
CA ALA A 144 3.39 -10.70 -0.70
C ALA A 144 2.03 -11.19 -1.24
N ALA A 145 1.96 -11.58 -2.52
CA ALA A 145 0.76 -12.13 -3.13
C ALA A 145 0.32 -13.45 -2.45
N VAL A 146 1.26 -14.36 -2.17
CA VAL A 146 0.97 -15.60 -1.45
C VAL A 146 0.43 -15.32 -0.04
N MET A 147 0.99 -14.32 0.67
CA MET A 147 0.47 -13.89 1.96
C MET A 147 -0.95 -13.33 1.86
N LEU A 148 -1.23 -12.49 0.86
CA LEU A 148 -2.58 -11.96 0.61
C LEU A 148 -3.60 -13.06 0.28
N VAL A 149 -3.21 -14.06 -0.52
CA VAL A 149 -4.05 -15.23 -0.81
C VAL A 149 -4.31 -16.03 0.46
N GLY A 150 -3.28 -16.32 1.25
CA GLY A 150 -3.44 -17.03 2.53
C GLY A 150 -4.36 -16.27 3.49
N TYR A 151 -4.21 -14.95 3.57
CA TYR A 151 -5.09 -14.08 4.35
C TYR A 151 -6.53 -14.12 3.85
N GLY A 152 -6.76 -14.03 2.53
CA GLY A 152 -8.10 -14.11 1.94
C GLY A 152 -8.78 -15.46 2.19
N VAL A 153 -8.05 -16.57 2.15
CA VAL A 153 -8.56 -17.90 2.48
C VAL A 153 -8.95 -17.98 3.97
N TRP A 154 -8.08 -17.53 4.87
CA TRP A 154 -8.39 -17.48 6.30
C TRP A 154 -9.60 -16.58 6.60
N GLN A 155 -9.67 -15.42 5.94
CA GLN A 155 -10.77 -14.48 6.08
C GLN A 155 -12.11 -15.11 5.67
N HIS A 156 -12.14 -15.81 4.54
CA HIS A 156 -13.35 -16.47 4.04
C HIS A 156 -13.81 -17.63 4.95
N TYR A 157 -12.90 -18.52 5.35
CA TYR A 157 -13.28 -19.74 6.06
C TYR A 157 -13.38 -19.58 7.58
N VAL A 158 -12.71 -18.59 8.17
CA VAL A 158 -12.58 -18.45 9.62
C VAL A 158 -13.13 -17.12 10.11
N GLU A 159 -12.65 -16.00 9.59
CA GLU A 159 -12.99 -14.67 10.11
C GLU A 159 -14.47 -14.33 9.89
N LEU A 160 -14.92 -14.31 8.62
CA LEU A 160 -16.28 -13.90 8.27
C LEU A 160 -17.36 -14.76 8.93
N PRO A 161 -17.29 -16.10 8.92
CA PRO A 161 -18.29 -16.93 9.60
C PRO A 161 -18.35 -16.67 11.11
N ASN A 162 -17.22 -16.36 11.74
CA ASN A 162 -17.19 -16.03 13.16
C ASN A 162 -17.82 -14.67 13.45
N ILE A 163 -17.60 -13.66 12.60
CA ILE A 163 -18.25 -12.35 12.74
C ILE A 163 -19.76 -12.48 12.51
N VAL A 164 -20.21 -13.23 11.50
CA VAL A 164 -21.65 -13.52 11.26
C VAL A 164 -22.29 -14.16 12.48
N LYS A 165 -21.67 -15.19 13.07
CA LYS A 165 -22.22 -15.87 14.25
C LYS A 165 -22.35 -14.93 15.46
N LYS A 166 -21.35 -14.08 15.69
CA LYS A 166 -21.39 -13.07 16.77
C LYS A 166 -22.51 -12.06 16.51
N TYR A 167 -22.60 -11.54 15.30
CA TYR A 167 -23.65 -10.59 14.90
C TYR A 167 -25.05 -11.18 15.08
N ASP A 168 -25.30 -12.38 14.53
CA ASP A 168 -26.59 -13.05 14.60
C ASP A 168 -27.01 -13.36 16.04
N ARG A 169 -26.05 -13.69 16.92
CA ARG A 169 -26.30 -13.86 18.36
C ARG A 169 -26.75 -12.55 19.00
N VAL A 170 -25.97 -11.47 18.82
CA VAL A 170 -26.25 -10.18 19.46
C VAL A 170 -27.59 -9.61 18.99
N MET A 171 -27.91 -9.70 17.70
CA MET A 171 -29.19 -9.24 17.17
C MET A 171 -30.36 -10.06 17.70
N LYS A 172 -30.21 -11.40 17.80
CA LYS A 172 -31.25 -12.26 18.37
C LYS A 172 -31.55 -11.91 19.83
N GLU A 173 -30.52 -11.68 20.65
CA GLU A 173 -30.68 -11.29 22.06
C GLU A 173 -31.34 -9.91 22.20
N LEU A 174 -31.03 -8.98 21.29
CA LEU A 174 -31.65 -7.66 21.25
C LEU A 174 -33.13 -7.71 20.82
N ASP A 175 -33.47 -8.54 19.84
CA ASP A 175 -34.86 -8.72 19.38
C ASP A 175 -35.72 -9.41 20.46
N GLU A 176 -35.17 -10.42 21.16
CA GLU A 176 -35.83 -11.09 22.28
C GLU A 176 -36.15 -10.12 23.43
N GLN A 177 -35.32 -9.09 23.64
CA GLN A 177 -35.58 -8.03 24.62
C GLN A 177 -36.80 -7.16 24.26
N VAL A 178 -36.97 -6.83 22.97
CA VAL A 178 -38.11 -6.03 22.51
C VAL A 178 -39.43 -6.75 22.76
N VAL A 179 -39.41 -8.08 22.65
CA VAL A 179 -40.58 -8.94 22.87
C VAL A 179 -40.81 -9.24 24.36
N ASN A 180 -39.74 -9.43 25.14
CA ASN A 180 -39.80 -9.73 26.57
C ASN A 180 -38.91 -8.76 27.37
N PRO A 181 -39.47 -7.69 27.98
CA PRO A 181 -38.70 -6.64 28.66
C PRO A 181 -38.15 -7.06 30.05
N ASN A 182 -37.60 -8.27 30.15
CA ASN A 182 -36.99 -8.82 31.36
C ASN A 182 -35.46 -8.62 31.43
N LEU A 183 -34.82 -8.11 30.37
CA LEU A 183 -33.39 -7.78 30.41
C LEU A 183 -33.14 -6.48 31.17
N SER A 184 -32.13 -6.50 32.04
CA SER A 184 -31.65 -5.30 32.73
C SER A 184 -31.11 -4.28 31.73
N MET A 185 -31.35 -2.99 31.96
CA MET A 185 -30.78 -1.90 31.17
C MET A 185 -29.25 -1.98 31.03
N ALA A 186 -28.56 -2.69 31.94
CA ALA A 186 -27.14 -2.97 31.85
C ALA A 186 -26.79 -3.93 30.69
N GLN A 187 -27.57 -5.00 30.50
CA GLN A 187 -27.34 -6.00 29.44
C GLN A 187 -27.59 -5.43 28.05
N ALA A 188 -28.61 -4.58 27.91
CA ALA A 188 -28.90 -3.89 26.64
C ALA A 188 -27.74 -2.96 26.22
N ARG A 189 -27.10 -2.30 27.18
CA ARG A 189 -25.92 -1.46 26.93
C ARG A 189 -24.70 -2.29 26.55
N GLU A 190 -24.53 -3.45 27.17
CA GLU A 190 -23.45 -4.39 26.86
C GLU A 190 -23.57 -4.92 25.42
N LEU A 191 -24.77 -5.33 25.00
CA LEU A 191 -25.03 -5.75 23.61
C LEU A 191 -24.81 -4.61 22.61
N GLN A 192 -25.19 -3.37 22.95
CA GLN A 192 -24.89 -2.21 22.11
C GLN A 192 -23.39 -1.92 22.03
N GLN A 193 -22.64 -2.10 23.11
CA GLN A 193 -21.17 -1.99 23.09
C GLN A 193 -20.57 -3.07 22.20
N GLU A 194 -21.06 -4.31 22.27
CA GLU A 194 -20.59 -5.39 21.40
C GLU A 194 -20.83 -5.08 19.91
N LEU A 195 -21.97 -4.48 19.56
CA LEU A 195 -22.22 -4.02 18.19
C LEU A 195 -21.23 -2.91 17.75
N VAL A 196 -20.88 -2.00 18.65
CA VAL A 196 -19.88 -0.96 18.38
C VAL A 196 -18.49 -1.58 18.20
N GLU A 197 -18.12 -2.56 19.02
CA GLU A 197 -16.86 -3.31 18.89
C GLU A 197 -16.77 -4.10 17.59
N LEU A 198 -17.89 -4.65 17.11
CA LEU A 198 -18.00 -5.29 15.80
C LEU A 198 -17.97 -4.30 14.62
N GLY A 199 -17.97 -2.98 14.90
CA GLY A 199 -17.99 -1.94 13.89
C GLY A 199 -19.33 -1.83 13.14
N VAL A 200 -20.44 -2.27 13.75
CA VAL A 200 -21.76 -2.21 13.13
C VAL A 200 -22.22 -0.76 13.00
N PRO A 201 -22.61 -0.28 11.80
CA PRO A 201 -23.11 1.08 11.64
C PRO A 201 -24.39 1.35 12.43
N THR A 202 -24.49 2.55 12.98
CA THR A 202 -25.68 3.02 13.73
C THR A 202 -26.83 3.42 12.82
N ASN A 203 -26.54 3.88 11.59
CA ASN A 203 -27.55 4.25 10.60
C ASN A 203 -28.12 2.99 9.91
N PRO A 204 -29.46 2.84 9.82
CA PRO A 204 -30.10 1.67 9.21
C PRO A 204 -29.64 1.40 7.76
N VAL A 205 -29.44 2.44 6.95
CA VAL A 205 -29.07 2.28 5.53
C VAL A 205 -27.65 1.72 5.39
N THR A 206 -26.69 2.28 6.14
CA THR A 206 -25.31 1.79 6.11
C THR A 206 -25.18 0.42 6.80
N ARG A 207 -26.04 0.12 7.77
CA ARG A 207 -26.11 -1.21 8.38
C ARG A 207 -26.53 -2.27 7.37
N THR A 208 -27.54 -2.02 6.54
CA THR A 208 -27.96 -2.99 5.51
C THR A 208 -26.83 -3.29 4.51
N LEU A 209 -26.07 -2.26 4.09
CA LEU A 209 -24.90 -2.46 3.23
C LEU A 209 -23.80 -3.28 3.94
N TRP A 210 -23.57 -3.00 5.21
CA TRP A 210 -22.63 -3.74 6.04
C TRP A 210 -23.06 -5.20 6.25
N GLU A 211 -24.34 -5.47 6.48
CA GLU A 211 -24.89 -6.83 6.63
C GLU A 211 -24.78 -7.64 5.34
N ASN A 212 -25.14 -7.03 4.20
CA ASN A 212 -24.99 -7.65 2.89
C ASN A 212 -23.53 -8.01 2.63
N ARG A 213 -22.61 -7.15 3.05
CA ARG A 213 -21.17 -7.35 2.94
C ARG A 213 -20.67 -8.45 3.87
N LEU A 214 -21.15 -8.48 5.11
CA LEU A 214 -20.79 -9.49 6.09
C LEU A 214 -21.19 -10.90 5.64
N ARG A 215 -22.34 -11.01 4.97
CA ARG A 215 -22.85 -12.28 4.42
C ARG A 215 -22.35 -12.59 3.01
N SER A 216 -21.58 -11.69 2.40
CA SER A 216 -20.95 -11.96 1.11
C SER A 216 -19.87 -13.04 1.26
N THR A 217 -19.79 -13.94 0.28
CA THR A 217 -18.77 -14.99 0.22
C THR A 217 -17.43 -14.49 -0.35
N GLU A 218 -17.36 -13.25 -0.83
CA GLU A 218 -16.16 -12.70 -1.47
C GLU A 218 -15.13 -12.19 -0.43
N PRO A 219 -13.86 -12.65 -0.48
CA PRO A 219 -12.82 -12.20 0.45
C PRO A 219 -12.48 -10.71 0.27
N PHE A 220 -12.26 -9.98 1.37
CA PHE A 220 -11.90 -8.55 1.34
C PHE A 220 -10.44 -8.27 1.00
N ALA A 221 -9.60 -9.30 0.89
CA ALA A 221 -8.14 -9.20 0.81
C ALA A 221 -7.61 -8.28 -0.31
N THR A 222 -8.39 -8.01 -1.38
CA THR A 222 -7.99 -7.06 -2.44
C THR A 222 -9.11 -6.15 -2.95
N PHE A 223 -10.37 -6.35 -2.53
CA PHE A 223 -11.54 -5.66 -3.09
C PHE A 223 -12.42 -5.07 -2.00
N ALA A 224 -11.80 -4.36 -1.04
CA ALA A 224 -12.56 -3.73 0.02
C ALA A 224 -13.54 -2.63 -0.45
N LEU A 225 -13.63 -2.32 -1.75
CA LEU A 225 -14.29 -1.12 -2.28
C LEU A 225 -15.29 -1.31 -3.42
N ALA A 226 -15.73 -2.53 -3.76
CA ALA A 226 -16.77 -2.67 -4.78
C ALA A 226 -18.15 -2.09 -4.37
N ASN A 227 -18.35 -1.58 -3.13
CA ASN A 227 -19.56 -0.85 -2.73
C ASN A 227 -19.36 -0.11 -1.38
N THR A 228 -18.85 1.12 -1.43
CA THR A 228 -19.05 2.14 -0.38
C THR A 228 -20.07 3.16 -0.86
#